data_AF-A0A3D4QPF3-F1
#
_entry.id   AF-A0A3D4QPF3-F1
#
_cell.length_a   1.000
_cell.length_b   1.000
_cell.length_c   1.000
_cell.angle_alpha   90.00
_cell.angle_beta   90.00
_cell.angle_gamma   90.00
#
_symmetry.space_group_name_H-M   'P 1'
#
loop_
_entity.id
_entity.type
_entity.pdbx_description
1 polymer ?
#
loop_
_entity_poly.entity_id
_entity_poly.type
_entity_poly.pdbx_seq_one_letter_code
_entity_poly.pdbx_strand_id
1 'polypeptide(L)'
;FCIENIAEDGNDAILIIGKDGNGVLYGVFDFIRSICCGKTIEAALKVDFPRNSLRIIDHWDNIDGKIERGYAGESILYRDNAIVKDKSRVRDYARLLASIGINGIVVNNVNVHKEETKFVTEDYLPEIRGLSNVFSEFGIKIYLSINFAAPIEVGNLPTADPLDPLVKKWWADT
;
A
#
# COMPACT_ATOMS: atom_id res chain seq x y z
N PHE A 1 5.98 10.05 -15.72
CA PHE A 1 7.41 9.98 -16.02
C PHE A 1 7.63 10.26 -17.49
N CYS A 2 8.85 10.65 -17.86
CA CYS A 2 9.36 10.67 -19.23
C CYS A 2 10.50 9.64 -19.33
N ILE A 3 10.53 8.87 -20.41
CA ILE A 3 11.67 8.02 -20.79
C ILE A 3 12.15 8.55 -22.14
N GLU A 4 13.38 9.01 -22.20
CA GLU A 4 13.98 9.59 -23.41
C GLU A 4 15.42 9.10 -23.59
N ASN A 5 15.89 9.14 -24.84
CA ASN A 5 17.27 8.88 -25.18
C ASN A 5 17.98 10.22 -25.37
N ILE A 6 19.16 10.36 -24.78
CA ILE A 6 20.03 11.53 -24.89
C ILE A 6 21.44 11.10 -25.30
N ALA A 7 22.17 12.01 -25.93
CA ALA A 7 23.62 11.87 -26.11
C ALA A 7 24.34 12.60 -24.97
N GLU A 8 25.07 11.86 -24.14
CA GLU A 8 25.86 12.41 -23.03
C GLU A 8 27.33 12.03 -23.25
N ASP A 9 28.22 13.04 -23.35
CA ASP A 9 29.65 12.88 -23.65
C ASP A 9 29.96 11.99 -24.86
N GLY A 10 29.08 12.00 -25.87
CA GLY A 10 29.22 11.19 -27.09
C GLY A 10 28.74 9.74 -26.97
N ASN A 11 28.11 9.36 -25.85
CA ASN A 11 27.49 8.05 -25.64
C ASN A 11 25.96 8.16 -25.58
N ASP A 12 25.26 7.14 -26.04
CA ASP A 12 23.80 7.03 -25.89
C ASP A 12 23.45 6.69 -24.43
N ALA A 13 22.53 7.46 -23.85
CA ALA A 13 22.05 7.28 -22.48
C ALA A 13 20.52 7.33 -22.41
N ILE A 14 19.93 6.52 -21.52
CA ILE A 14 18.49 6.54 -21.26
C ILE A 14 18.22 7.34 -19.99
N LEU A 15 17.44 8.40 -20.14
CA LEU A 15 17.02 9.25 -19.04
C LEU A 15 15.58 8.90 -18.64
N ILE A 16 15.36 8.64 -17.35
CA ILE A 16 14.05 8.38 -16.76
C ILE A 16 13.71 9.50 -15.77
N ILE A 17 12.77 10.36 -16.16
CA ILE A 17 12.43 11.58 -15.42
C ILE A 17 11.07 11.41 -14.75
N GLY A 18 11.03 11.53 -13.43
CA GLY A 18 9.79 11.62 -12.65
C GLY A 18 9.50 13.06 -12.23
N LYS A 19 8.21 13.39 -12.01
CA LYS A 19 7.83 14.63 -11.31
C LYS A 19 8.32 14.61 -9.85
N ASP A 20 8.42 13.41 -9.28
CA ASP A 20 8.92 13.09 -7.95
C ASP A 20 9.57 11.69 -7.99
N GLY A 21 10.05 11.21 -6.83
CA GLY A 21 10.69 9.90 -6.72
C GLY A 21 9.78 8.74 -7.12
N ASN A 22 8.47 8.81 -6.85
CA ASN A 22 7.52 7.77 -7.27
C ASN A 22 7.36 7.76 -8.80
N GLY A 23 7.35 8.94 -9.43
CA GLY A 23 7.40 9.07 -10.88
C GLY A 23 8.61 8.36 -11.48
N VAL A 24 9.80 8.54 -10.90
CA VAL A 24 11.02 7.83 -11.34
C VAL A 24 10.84 6.32 -11.18
N LEU A 25 10.39 5.85 -10.01
CA LEU A 25 10.16 4.43 -9.74
C LEU A 25 9.23 3.78 -10.77
N TYR A 26 8.09 4.42 -11.07
CA TYR A 26 7.15 3.91 -12.08
C TYR A 26 7.76 3.90 -13.48
N GLY A 27 8.58 4.90 -13.83
CA GLY A 27 9.30 4.94 -15.10
C GLY A 27 10.32 3.81 -15.24
N VAL A 28 11.06 3.51 -14.16
CA VAL A 28 12.00 2.37 -14.11
C VAL A 28 11.28 1.05 -14.35
N PHE A 29 10.17 0.80 -13.64
CA PHE A 29 9.40 -0.43 -13.83
C PHE A 29 8.80 -0.53 -15.24
N ASP A 30 8.33 0.57 -15.81
CA ASP A 30 7.80 0.58 -17.17
C ASP A 30 8.88 0.31 -18.22
N PHE A 31 10.08 0.88 -18.04
CA PHE A 31 11.22 0.63 -18.91
C PHE A 31 11.64 -0.85 -18.86
N ILE A 32 11.79 -1.41 -17.66
CA ILE A 32 12.07 -2.85 -17.46
C ILE A 32 11.00 -3.70 -18.14
N ARG A 33 9.71 -3.39 -17.92
CA ARG A 33 8.58 -4.09 -18.56
C ARG A 33 8.68 -4.04 -20.08
N SER A 34 9.01 -2.88 -20.65
CA SER A 34 9.15 -2.72 -22.10
C SER A 34 10.21 -3.66 -22.68
N ILE A 35 11.37 -3.76 -22.03
CA ILE A 35 12.44 -4.69 -22.41
C ILE A 35 11.98 -6.15 -22.28
N CYS A 36 11.36 -6.51 -21.13
CA CYS A 36 10.87 -7.87 -20.90
C CYS A 36 9.79 -8.29 -21.90
N CYS A 37 9.02 -7.35 -22.45
CA CYS A 37 8.05 -7.59 -23.52
C CYS A 37 8.64 -7.59 -24.93
N GLY A 38 9.97 -7.51 -25.07
CA GLY A 38 10.67 -7.55 -26.36
C GLY A 38 10.56 -6.27 -27.18
N LYS A 39 10.24 -5.12 -26.57
CA LYS A 39 10.27 -3.83 -27.26
C LYS A 39 11.71 -3.41 -27.51
N THR A 40 11.93 -2.70 -28.62
CA THR A 40 13.17 -1.96 -28.82
C THR A 40 13.24 -0.77 -27.85
N ILE A 41 14.43 -0.19 -27.71
CA ILE A 41 14.64 0.99 -26.86
C ILE A 41 13.81 2.17 -27.35
N GLU A 42 13.76 2.38 -28.67
CA GLU A 42 12.99 3.46 -29.31
C GLU A 42 11.49 3.33 -29.01
N ALA A 43 10.97 2.10 -29.02
CA ALA A 43 9.58 1.81 -28.70
C ALA A 43 9.26 1.93 -27.19
N ALA A 44 10.27 2.06 -26.32
CA ALA A 44 10.13 2.28 -24.89
C ALA A 44 10.14 3.77 -24.51
N LEU A 45 10.59 4.67 -25.41
CA LEU A 45 10.61 6.11 -25.17
C LEU A 45 9.19 6.67 -25.15
N LYS A 46 8.80 7.35 -24.06
CA LYS A 46 7.46 7.92 -23.91
C LYS A 46 7.34 8.88 -22.73
N VAL A 47 6.27 9.67 -22.76
CA VAL A 47 5.74 10.38 -21.59
C VAL A 47 4.47 9.68 -21.11
N ASP A 48 4.41 9.37 -19.82
CA ASP A 48 3.28 8.67 -19.22
C ASP A 48 2.88 9.28 -17.86
N PHE A 49 1.60 9.24 -17.54
CA PHE A 49 1.07 9.71 -16.26
C PHE A 49 -0.22 8.99 -15.88
N PRO A 50 -0.43 8.66 -14.59
CA PRO A 50 -1.62 7.94 -14.17
C PRO A 50 -2.87 8.80 -14.39
N ARG A 51 -3.95 8.17 -14.86
CA ARG A 51 -5.26 8.82 -15.03
C ARG A 51 -6.09 8.85 -13.74
N ASN A 52 -5.86 7.87 -12.86
CA ASN A 52 -6.53 7.77 -11.56
C ASN A 52 -5.57 8.14 -10.43
N SER A 53 -6.00 9.05 -9.55
CA SER A 53 -5.22 9.47 -8.38
C SER A 53 -5.07 8.33 -7.36
N LEU A 54 -6.13 7.57 -7.13
CA LEU A 54 -6.17 6.39 -6.27
C LEU A 54 -6.17 5.13 -7.12
N ARG A 55 -5.21 4.24 -6.85
CA ARG A 55 -5.04 2.93 -7.50
C ARG A 55 -4.74 1.96 -6.38
N ILE A 56 -5.80 1.45 -5.76
CA ILE A 56 -5.77 0.76 -4.47
C ILE A 56 -6.14 -0.72 -4.65
N ILE A 57 -5.51 -1.58 -3.86
CA ILE A 57 -5.91 -2.98 -3.67
C ILE A 57 -6.44 -3.18 -2.25
N ASP A 58 -7.55 -3.92 -2.14
CA ASP A 58 -8.17 -4.23 -0.86
C ASP A 58 -7.89 -5.68 -0.48
N HIS A 59 -7.34 -5.89 0.72
CA HIS A 59 -7.16 -7.20 1.33
C HIS A 59 -8.33 -7.54 2.24
N TRP A 60 -8.77 -8.80 2.20
CA TRP A 60 -9.79 -9.35 3.07
C TRP A 60 -9.16 -10.24 4.15
N ASP A 61 -8.02 -9.80 4.66
CA ASP A 61 -7.16 -10.54 5.57
C ASP A 61 -7.56 -10.29 7.02
N ASN A 62 -7.64 -11.37 7.79
CA ASN A 62 -7.85 -11.36 9.23
C ASN A 62 -6.50 -11.55 9.94
N ILE A 63 -6.39 -11.05 11.18
CA ILE A 63 -5.15 -11.11 11.96
C ILE A 63 -4.76 -12.55 12.35
N ASP A 64 -5.74 -13.47 12.37
CA ASP A 64 -5.49 -14.90 12.60
C ASP A 64 -4.76 -15.58 11.43
N GLY A 65 -4.56 -14.86 10.31
CA GLY A 65 -3.87 -15.32 9.11
C GLY A 65 -4.80 -15.86 8.03
N LYS A 66 -6.11 -15.99 8.29
CA LYS A 66 -7.08 -16.38 7.26
C LYS A 66 -7.47 -15.19 6.39
N ILE A 67 -7.92 -15.49 5.18
CA ILE A 67 -8.40 -14.50 4.23
C ILE A 67 -9.86 -14.83 3.90
N GLU A 68 -10.76 -13.89 4.14
CA GLU A 68 -12.15 -14.03 3.75
C GLU A 68 -12.25 -14.03 2.22
N ARG A 69 -12.87 -15.07 1.66
CA ARG A 69 -12.85 -15.35 0.21
C ARG A 69 -11.44 -15.47 -0.38
N GLY A 70 -10.47 -15.87 0.43
CA GLY A 70 -9.12 -16.21 -0.02
C GLY A 70 -9.04 -17.62 -0.60
N TYR A 71 -8.56 -17.71 -1.84
CA TYR A 71 -8.35 -18.99 -2.55
C TYR A 71 -6.88 -19.25 -2.88
N ALA A 72 -5.97 -18.41 -2.39
CA ALA A 72 -4.54 -18.42 -2.74
C ALA A 72 -3.61 -18.71 -1.53
N GLY A 73 -4.16 -19.29 -0.46
CA GLY A 73 -3.45 -19.58 0.79
C GLY A 73 -3.79 -18.59 1.91
N GLU A 74 -2.87 -18.50 2.87
CA GLU A 74 -2.98 -17.64 4.06
C GLU A 74 -2.42 -16.23 3.82
N SER A 75 -2.74 -15.32 4.75
CA SER A 75 -2.25 -13.95 4.74
C SER A 75 -0.72 -13.89 4.69
N ILE A 76 -0.21 -12.94 3.89
CA ILE A 76 1.21 -12.60 3.89
C ILE A 76 1.54 -11.50 4.91
N LEU A 77 0.52 -10.90 5.52
CA LEU A 77 0.62 -9.75 6.43
C LEU A 77 0.49 -10.19 7.88
N TYR A 78 -0.32 -11.21 8.15
CA TYR A 78 -0.66 -11.67 9.49
C TYR A 78 -0.48 -13.17 9.65
N ARG A 79 -0.13 -13.59 10.87
CA ARG A 79 -0.09 -14.99 11.29
C ARG A 79 -0.24 -15.07 12.81
N ASP A 80 -1.03 -16.03 13.29
CA ASP A 80 -1.18 -16.32 14.72
C ASP A 80 -1.57 -15.09 15.57
N ASN A 81 -2.45 -14.22 15.06
CA ASN A 81 -2.88 -12.96 15.68
C ASN A 81 -1.76 -11.91 15.84
N ALA A 82 -0.77 -11.91 14.95
CA ALA A 82 0.29 -10.92 14.94
C ALA A 82 0.66 -10.50 13.51
N ILE A 83 1.25 -9.31 13.36
CA ILE A 83 1.87 -8.90 12.10
C ILE A 83 3.16 -9.70 11.90
N VAL A 84 3.39 -10.16 10.68
CA VAL A 84 4.57 -10.97 10.37
C VAL A 84 5.87 -10.23 10.70
N LYS A 85 6.79 -10.91 11.41
CA LYS A 85 8.10 -10.36 11.77
C LYS A 85 9.02 -10.25 10.56
N ASP A 86 9.12 -11.32 9.78
CA ASP A 86 9.82 -11.30 8.49
C ASP A 86 8.96 -10.62 7.43
N LYS A 87 9.47 -9.48 6.94
CA LYS A 87 8.80 -8.63 5.94
C LYS A 87 9.41 -8.78 4.54
N SER A 88 10.28 -9.78 4.31
CA SER A 88 10.88 -10.07 3.00
C SER A 88 9.82 -10.22 1.92
N ARG A 89 8.81 -11.07 2.16
CA ARG A 89 7.70 -11.31 1.23
C ARG A 89 6.78 -10.10 1.07
N VAL A 90 6.57 -9.32 2.14
CA VAL A 90 5.79 -8.08 2.08
C VAL A 90 6.50 -7.05 1.19
N ARG A 91 7.82 -6.96 1.28
CA ARG A 91 8.64 -6.11 0.40
C ARG A 91 8.55 -6.54 -1.07
N ASP A 92 8.63 -7.84 -1.34
CA ASP A 92 8.44 -8.35 -2.70
C ASP A 92 7.03 -8.07 -3.23
N TYR A 93 6.01 -8.18 -2.38
CA TYR A 93 4.66 -7.81 -2.76
C TYR A 93 4.52 -6.31 -3.07
N ALA A 94 5.13 -5.43 -2.26
CA ALA A 94 5.17 -4.00 -2.55
C ALA A 94 5.87 -3.68 -3.88
N ARG A 95 6.98 -4.39 -4.21
CA ARG A 95 7.64 -4.31 -5.53
C ARG A 95 6.70 -4.68 -6.67
N LEU A 96 5.95 -5.77 -6.52
CA LEU A 96 4.99 -6.22 -7.53
C LEU A 96 3.89 -5.17 -7.76
N LEU A 97 3.29 -4.64 -6.69
CA LEU A 97 2.26 -3.62 -6.77
C LEU A 97 2.76 -2.34 -7.43
N ALA A 98 3.93 -1.84 -7.04
CA ALA A 98 4.50 -0.64 -7.63
C ALA A 98 4.88 -0.82 -9.10
N SER A 99 5.24 -2.03 -9.53
CA SER A 99 5.57 -2.32 -10.93
C SER A 99 4.41 -2.11 -11.91
N ILE A 100 3.18 -2.23 -11.40
CA ILE A 100 1.94 -1.96 -12.13
C ILE A 100 1.30 -0.62 -11.72
N GLY A 101 2.01 0.18 -10.94
CA GLY A 101 1.62 1.54 -10.57
C GLY A 101 0.59 1.63 -9.45
N ILE A 102 0.27 0.56 -8.71
CA ILE A 102 -0.57 0.65 -7.51
C ILE A 102 0.11 1.58 -6.49
N ASN A 103 -0.68 2.45 -5.83
CA ASN A 103 -0.18 3.44 -4.88
C ASN A 103 -0.91 3.44 -3.54
N GLY A 104 -1.84 2.51 -3.34
CA GLY A 104 -2.48 2.31 -2.05
C GLY A 104 -2.82 0.84 -1.82
N ILE A 105 -2.93 0.48 -0.55
CA ILE A 105 -3.34 -0.85 -0.13
C ILE A 105 -4.18 -0.74 1.14
N VAL A 106 -5.37 -1.34 1.15
CA VAL A 106 -6.10 -1.63 2.40
C VAL A 106 -5.62 -2.98 2.89
N VAL A 107 -5.06 -3.03 4.11
CA VAL A 107 -4.31 -4.21 4.57
C VAL A 107 -5.12 -5.21 5.39
N ASN A 108 -6.37 -4.88 5.74
CA ASN A 108 -7.22 -5.73 6.57
C ASN A 108 -8.64 -5.81 6.05
N ASN A 109 -9.30 -6.90 6.44
CA ASN A 109 -10.67 -7.20 6.07
C ASN A 109 -11.63 -6.05 6.38
N VAL A 110 -12.57 -5.84 5.46
CA VAL A 110 -13.70 -4.90 5.64
C VAL A 110 -14.60 -5.34 6.79
N ASN A 111 -14.68 -6.64 7.06
CA ASN A 111 -15.30 -7.20 8.26
C ASN A 111 -14.30 -7.15 9.43
N VAL A 112 -14.17 -5.97 10.03
CA VAL A 112 -13.21 -5.72 11.12
C VAL A 112 -13.67 -6.41 12.41
N HIS A 113 -12.99 -7.49 12.80
CA HIS A 113 -13.30 -8.23 14.04
C HIS A 113 -12.66 -7.58 15.28
N LYS A 114 -12.78 -8.26 16.43
CA LYS A 114 -12.42 -7.72 17.74
C LYS A 114 -10.95 -7.33 17.86
N GLU A 115 -10.04 -8.14 17.34
CA GLU A 115 -8.60 -7.87 17.43
C GLU A 115 -8.18 -6.79 16.43
N GLU A 116 -8.69 -6.84 15.21
CA GLU A 116 -8.44 -5.88 14.14
C GLU A 116 -9.04 -4.50 14.46
N THR A 117 -10.08 -4.42 15.29
CA THR A 117 -10.61 -3.15 15.81
C THR A 117 -9.53 -2.37 16.58
N LYS A 118 -8.54 -3.06 17.16
CA LYS A 118 -7.42 -2.44 17.88
C LYS A 118 -6.34 -1.90 16.94
N PHE A 119 -6.41 -2.07 15.62
CA PHE A 119 -5.38 -1.56 14.70
C PHE A 119 -5.21 -0.04 14.72
N VAL A 120 -6.21 0.68 15.22
CA VAL A 120 -6.18 2.13 15.41
C VAL A 120 -5.64 2.54 16.78
N THR A 121 -5.30 1.59 17.68
CA THR A 121 -4.81 1.90 19.03
C THR A 121 -3.28 1.89 19.11
N GLU A 122 -2.72 2.52 20.15
CA GLU A 122 -1.28 2.56 20.37
C GLU A 122 -0.61 1.18 20.49
N ASP A 123 -1.37 0.14 20.85
CA ASP A 123 -0.85 -1.22 20.94
C ASP A 123 -0.44 -1.78 19.57
N TYR A 124 -1.15 -1.40 18.49
CA TYR A 124 -0.91 -1.91 17.13
C TYR A 124 -0.33 -0.89 16.16
N LEU A 125 -0.52 0.41 16.39
CA LEU A 125 0.01 1.46 15.51
C LEU A 125 1.53 1.34 15.25
N PRO A 126 2.40 0.97 16.22
CA PRO A 126 3.82 0.71 15.94
C PRO A 126 4.06 -0.44 14.97
N GLU A 127 3.27 -1.51 15.06
CA GLU A 127 3.40 -2.66 14.15
C GLU A 127 2.85 -2.34 12.75
N ILE A 128 1.71 -1.64 12.67
CA ILE A 128 1.14 -1.14 11.41
C ILE A 128 2.10 -0.15 10.74
N ARG A 129 2.77 0.71 11.51
CA ARG A 129 3.85 1.58 11.00
C ARG A 129 4.99 0.74 10.41
N GLY A 130 5.31 -0.41 11.00
CA GLY A 130 6.27 -1.36 10.45
C GLY A 130 5.91 -1.86 9.05
N LEU A 131 4.63 -2.14 8.78
CA LEU A 131 4.15 -2.42 7.42
C LEU A 131 4.22 -1.17 6.55
N SER A 132 3.76 -0.02 7.05
CA SER A 132 3.73 1.24 6.31
C SER A 132 5.12 1.63 5.82
N ASN A 133 6.16 1.41 6.61
CA ASN A 133 7.54 1.68 6.23
C ASN A 133 7.93 0.88 4.98
N VAL A 134 7.62 -0.42 4.94
CA VAL A 134 7.92 -1.29 3.79
C VAL A 134 7.19 -0.82 2.53
N PHE A 135 5.89 -0.54 2.61
CA PHE A 135 5.13 -0.09 1.44
C PHE A 135 5.55 1.31 0.96
N SER A 136 5.95 2.18 1.89
CA SER A 136 6.41 3.53 1.56
C SER A 136 7.72 3.56 0.75
N GLU A 137 8.58 2.54 0.89
CA GLU A 137 9.78 2.35 0.03
C GLU A 137 9.39 2.28 -1.46
N PHE A 138 8.16 1.89 -1.77
CA PHE A 138 7.63 1.72 -3.13
C PHE A 138 6.53 2.72 -3.50
N GLY A 139 6.38 3.80 -2.72
CA GLY A 139 5.39 4.84 -2.99
C GLY A 139 3.94 4.40 -2.75
N ILE A 140 3.72 3.36 -1.93
CA ILE A 140 2.41 2.82 -1.61
C ILE A 140 1.98 3.28 -0.21
N LYS A 141 0.79 3.87 -0.12
CA LYS A 141 0.17 4.24 1.16
C LYS A 141 -0.64 3.07 1.72
N ILE A 142 -0.54 2.83 3.02
CA ILE A 142 -1.46 1.91 3.71
C ILE A 142 -2.75 2.65 4.08
N TYR A 143 -3.84 1.91 4.00
CA TYR A 143 -5.17 2.24 4.51
C TYR A 143 -5.64 1.10 5.42
N LEU A 144 -6.53 1.43 6.36
CA LEU A 144 -7.16 0.45 7.24
C LEU A 144 -8.67 0.47 7.02
N SER A 145 -9.26 -0.72 6.91
CA SER A 145 -10.69 -0.89 7.16
C SER A 145 -10.92 -0.67 8.66
N ILE A 146 -11.93 0.11 9.01
CA ILE A 146 -12.25 0.46 10.41
C ILE A 146 -13.58 -0.16 10.86
N ASN A 147 -13.65 -0.52 12.14
CA ASN A 147 -14.92 -0.82 12.79
C ASN A 147 -15.57 0.51 13.22
N PHE A 148 -16.74 0.83 12.69
CA PHE A 148 -17.44 2.08 13.04
C PHE A 148 -17.80 2.17 14.53
N ALA A 149 -17.98 1.02 15.19
CA ALA A 149 -18.23 0.93 16.63
C ALA A 149 -16.95 0.95 17.49
N ALA A 150 -15.77 1.20 16.91
CA ALA A 150 -14.51 1.30 17.64
C ALA A 150 -14.54 2.28 18.85
N PRO A 151 -15.23 3.44 18.82
CA PRO A 151 -15.37 4.29 20.01
C PRO A 151 -15.95 3.54 21.22
N ILE A 152 -16.83 2.57 21.01
CA ILE A 152 -17.39 1.72 22.07
C ILE A 152 -16.41 0.62 22.44
N GLU A 153 -15.96 -0.16 21.45
CA GLU A 153 -15.20 -1.40 21.66
C GLU A 153 -13.79 -1.17 22.24
N VAL A 154 -13.12 -0.10 21.81
CA VAL A 154 -11.73 0.22 22.20
C VAL A 154 -11.59 1.63 22.79
N GLY A 155 -12.56 2.52 22.53
CA GLY A 155 -12.58 3.88 23.08
C GLY A 155 -13.27 4.02 24.44
N ASN A 156 -13.99 3.00 24.91
CA ASN A 156 -14.81 3.03 26.14
C ASN A 156 -15.90 4.13 26.16
N LEU A 157 -16.38 4.59 24.99
CA LEU A 157 -17.52 5.49 24.90
C LEU A 157 -18.83 4.71 24.98
N PRO A 158 -19.92 5.31 25.51
CA PRO A 158 -21.22 4.66 25.59
C PRO A 158 -21.95 4.57 24.22
N THR A 159 -21.43 5.23 23.18
CA THR A 159 -22.04 5.34 21.86
C THR A 159 -20.98 5.48 20.76
N ALA A 160 -21.38 5.20 19.52
CA ALA A 160 -20.63 5.48 18.29
C ALA A 160 -21.41 6.43 17.36
N ASP A 161 -22.38 7.18 17.90
CA ASP A 161 -23.13 8.19 17.14
C ASP A 161 -22.16 9.24 16.57
N PRO A 162 -22.07 9.42 15.24
CA PRO A 162 -21.16 10.37 14.63
C PRO A 162 -21.47 11.84 14.95
N LEU A 163 -22.63 12.15 15.53
CA LEU A 163 -22.99 13.49 15.97
C LEU A 163 -22.49 13.80 17.38
N ASP A 164 -22.21 12.79 18.20
CA ASP A 164 -21.73 12.94 19.58
C ASP A 164 -20.34 13.63 19.59
N PRO A 165 -20.16 14.74 20.35
CA PRO A 165 -18.89 15.45 20.40
C PRO A 165 -17.69 14.62 20.89
N LEU A 166 -17.92 13.66 21.80
CA LEU A 166 -16.87 12.77 22.30
C LEU A 166 -16.47 11.75 21.24
N VAL A 167 -17.43 11.23 20.45
CA VAL A 167 -17.13 10.33 19.32
C VAL A 167 -16.31 11.04 18.25
N LYS A 168 -16.67 12.28 17.90
CA LYS A 168 -15.88 13.09 16.96
C LYS A 168 -14.46 13.34 17.45
N LYS A 169 -14.32 13.67 18.74
CA LYS A 169 -13.01 13.88 19.36
C LYS A 169 -12.18 12.59 19.34
N TRP A 170 -12.78 11.46 19.68
CA TRP A 170 -12.10 10.18 19.69
C TRP A 170 -11.50 9.84 18.31
N TRP A 171 -12.27 9.99 17.23
CA TRP A 171 -11.77 9.76 15.86
C TRP A 171 -10.72 10.78 15.40
N ALA A 172 -10.66 11.98 16.00
CA ALA A 172 -9.66 12.99 15.66
C ALA A 172 -8.34 12.77 16.41
N ASP A 173 -8.40 12.23 17.62
CA ASP A 173 -7.24 11.97 18.48
C ASP A 173 -6.58 10.60 18.21
N THR A 174 -7.32 9.68 17.58
CA THR A 174 -6.89 8.30 17.23
C THR A 174 -6.36 8.25 15.80
#